data_AF-I4C7S3-F1
#
_entry.id   AF-I4C7S3-F1
#
_cell.length_a   1.000
_cell.length_b   1.000
_cell.length_c   1.000
_cell.angle_alpha   90.00
_cell.angle_beta   90.00
_cell.angle_gamma   90.00
#
_symmetry.space_group_name_H-M   'P 1'
#
loop_
_entity.id
_entity.type
_entity.pdbx_description
1 polymer ?
#
loop_
_entity_poly.entity_id
_entity_poly.type
_entity_poly.pdbx_seq_one_letter_code
_entity_poly.pdbx_strand_id
1 'polypeptide(L)'
;MSTQHVCFIQRLAFFCSLTKKYLKEKAHYRIICSYGILTERVNPNRTMEKNPTKIVVYHCTNLRLFHNGNQKKFARERPGINIVAVPCSGKVEAHHLLKTLASGAQGVMVLACGEKACRYLEGSMRSKKRVEYAKEWLVKLGIEPERFRFIHVPPMDITALDSALKEFAAELQSFGNTPPIAKNQTELTTNPR
;
A
#
# COMPACT_ATOMS: atom_id res chain seq x y z
N MET A 1 -35.46 26.23 -57.86
CA MET A 1 -35.31 26.81 -56.51
C MET A 1 -34.69 25.70 -55.65
N SER A 2 -33.36 25.64 -55.59
CA SER A 2 -32.46 26.38 -54.68
C SER A 2 -31.88 25.36 -53.68
N THR A 3 -30.82 24.65 -54.08
CA THR A 3 -29.47 24.87 -53.55
C THR A 3 -29.45 25.02 -52.03
N GLN A 4 -29.36 23.89 -51.31
CA GLN A 4 -28.64 23.76 -50.03
C GLN A 4 -28.58 22.30 -49.52
N HIS A 5 -28.72 21.32 -50.42
CA HIS A 5 -28.06 20.02 -50.22
C HIS A 5 -26.57 20.19 -50.57
N VAL A 6 -25.69 19.49 -49.85
CA VAL A 6 -24.21 19.51 -49.98
C VAL A 6 -23.49 20.62 -49.20
N CYS A 7 -23.57 20.64 -47.85
CA CYS A 7 -22.49 21.27 -47.05
C CYS A 7 -22.40 20.89 -45.55
N PHE A 8 -23.02 19.79 -45.08
CA PHE A 8 -22.97 19.43 -43.65
C PHE A 8 -22.45 18.01 -43.34
N ILE A 9 -21.87 17.31 -44.32
CA ILE A 9 -21.24 15.99 -44.17
C ILE A 9 -19.70 16.10 -44.14
N GLN A 10 -19.16 17.28 -43.81
CA GLN A 10 -17.70 17.52 -43.77
C GLN A 10 -17.22 18.20 -42.48
N ARG A 11 -17.85 17.85 -41.34
CA ARG A 11 -17.39 18.26 -40.00
C ARG A 11 -17.41 17.18 -38.91
N LEU A 12 -17.72 15.92 -39.25
CA LEU A 12 -17.63 14.79 -38.31
C LEU A 12 -16.30 14.01 -38.37
N ALA A 13 -15.43 14.29 -39.34
CA ALA A 13 -14.12 13.62 -39.46
C ALA A 13 -12.97 14.35 -38.74
N PHE A 14 -13.21 15.50 -38.08
CA PHE A 14 -12.16 16.24 -37.36
C PHE A 14 -12.21 16.05 -35.84
N PHE A 15 -13.32 15.54 -35.29
CA PHE A 15 -13.45 15.31 -33.84
C PHE A 15 -12.89 13.95 -33.37
N CYS A 16 -12.61 13.03 -34.30
CA CYS A 16 -12.09 11.70 -33.98
C CYS A 16 -10.54 11.61 -33.97
N SER A 17 -9.84 12.64 -34.45
CA SER A 17 -8.36 12.70 -34.42
C SER A 17 -7.81 13.42 -33.18
N LEU A 18 -8.60 14.32 -32.58
CA LEU A 18 -8.17 15.13 -31.43
C LEU A 18 -8.28 14.41 -30.07
N THR A 19 -9.04 13.31 -29.96
CA THR A 19 -9.19 12.55 -28.71
C THR A 19 -7.98 11.65 -28.40
N LYS A 20 -7.14 11.31 -29.38
CA LYS A 20 -5.88 10.58 -29.13
C LYS A 20 -4.70 11.47 -28.70
N LYS A 21 -4.79 12.79 -28.92
CA LYS A 21 -3.75 13.75 -28.48
C LYS A 21 -4.09 14.45 -27.15
N TYR A 22 -5.37 14.54 -26.78
CA TYR A 22 -5.82 15.21 -25.55
C TYR A 22 -5.75 14.36 -24.26
N LEU A 23 -5.49 13.05 -24.37
CA LEU A 23 -5.36 12.12 -23.23
C LEU A 23 -3.96 12.11 -22.59
N LYS A 24 -3.00 12.89 -23.11
CA LYS A 24 -1.59 12.84 -22.65
C LYS A 24 -1.11 14.01 -21.79
N GLU A 25 -1.90 15.07 -21.55
CA GLU A 25 -1.33 16.31 -21.01
C GLU A 25 -2.10 17.08 -19.91
N LYS A 26 -3.18 16.55 -19.31
CA LYS A 26 -3.85 17.24 -18.18
C LYS A 26 -4.10 16.35 -16.97
N ALA A 27 -3.01 15.89 -16.35
CA ALA A 27 -2.99 15.34 -15.00
C ALA A 27 -2.87 16.43 -13.92
N HIS A 28 -3.60 17.53 -14.04
CA HIS A 28 -3.63 18.59 -13.03
C HIS A 28 -5.05 19.14 -12.94
N TYR A 29 -5.91 18.49 -12.16
CA TYR A 29 -7.06 19.17 -11.58
C TYR A 29 -6.89 19.27 -10.06
N ARG A 30 -7.00 20.52 -9.62
CA ARG A 30 -6.81 21.01 -8.27
C ARG A 30 -8.19 21.01 -7.64
N ILE A 31 -8.59 19.88 -7.04
CA ILE A 31 -9.76 19.84 -6.16
C ILE A 31 -9.34 20.46 -4.83
N ILE A 32 -9.82 21.67 -4.59
CA ILE A 32 -9.75 22.31 -3.28
C ILE A 32 -10.72 21.52 -2.38
N CYS A 33 -10.18 20.56 -1.64
CA CYS A 33 -10.90 19.86 -0.58
C CYS A 33 -10.73 20.70 0.69
N SER A 34 -11.82 21.26 1.23
CA SER A 34 -11.78 22.24 2.33
C SER A 34 -11.41 21.65 3.69
N TYR A 35 -11.08 20.36 3.77
CA TYR A 35 -10.60 19.72 4.98
C TYR A 35 -9.15 19.28 4.78
N GLY A 36 -8.24 20.08 5.33
CA GLY A 36 -6.80 19.90 5.25
C GLY A 36 -6.32 18.60 5.89
N ILE A 37 -6.30 17.53 5.10
CA ILE A 37 -5.57 16.30 5.40
C ILE A 37 -4.67 16.03 4.19
N LEU A 38 -3.36 16.18 4.40
CA LEU A 38 -2.31 15.85 3.44
C LEU A 38 -2.35 14.36 3.12
N THR A 39 -3.17 13.96 2.16
CA THR A 39 -3.01 12.65 1.51
C THR A 39 -1.87 12.78 0.50
N GLU A 40 -0.69 12.28 0.83
CA GLU A 40 0.36 12.06 -0.16
C GLU A 40 -0.23 11.21 -1.30
N ARG A 41 -0.25 11.80 -2.50
CA ARG A 41 -0.69 11.14 -3.73
C ARG A 41 0.23 9.95 -4.01
N VAL A 42 -0.16 8.75 -3.60
CA VAL A 42 0.45 7.52 -4.12
C VAL A 42 0.00 7.39 -5.57
N ASN A 43 0.86 7.83 -6.50
CA ASN A 43 0.66 7.74 -7.94
C ASN A 43 0.52 6.26 -8.36
N PRO A 44 -0.64 5.83 -8.88
CA PRO A 44 -0.88 4.44 -9.25
C PRO A 44 -0.19 4.02 -10.57
N ASN A 45 0.43 4.94 -11.30
CA ASN A 45 1.08 4.71 -12.60
C ASN A 45 2.61 4.71 -12.56
N ARG A 46 3.24 4.34 -11.42
CA ARG A 46 4.64 3.91 -11.47
C ARG A 46 4.67 2.49 -12.02
N THR A 47 4.66 2.37 -13.35
CA THR A 47 5.01 1.16 -14.09
C THR A 47 6.23 0.52 -13.44
N MET A 48 6.11 -0.78 -13.21
CA MET A 48 7.02 -1.61 -12.43
C MET A 48 8.45 -1.52 -12.96
N GLU A 49 9.28 -0.68 -12.33
CA GLU A 49 10.70 -1.00 -12.23
C GLU A 49 10.79 -2.30 -11.45
N LYS A 50 11.36 -3.34 -12.09
CA LYS A 50 11.76 -4.59 -11.46
C LYS A 50 12.53 -4.26 -10.18
N ASN A 51 11.84 -4.28 -9.05
CA ASN A 51 12.46 -4.13 -7.74
C ASN A 51 12.28 -5.46 -7.02
N PRO A 52 13.35 -6.00 -6.41
CA PRO A 52 13.28 -7.24 -5.67
C PRO A 52 12.31 -7.04 -4.51
N THR A 53 11.42 -8.01 -4.33
CA THR A 53 10.65 -8.23 -3.10
C THR A 53 10.15 -6.97 -2.37
N LYS A 54 8.98 -6.46 -2.78
CA LYS A 54 8.36 -5.30 -2.12
C LYS A 54 7.80 -5.70 -0.75
N ILE A 55 8.58 -5.50 0.31
CA ILE A 55 8.19 -5.75 1.70
C ILE A 55 7.70 -4.44 2.31
N VAL A 56 6.52 -4.47 2.95
CA VAL A 56 6.00 -3.30 3.68
C VAL A 56 6.03 -3.58 5.17
N VAL A 57 6.64 -2.68 5.93
CA VAL A 57 6.84 -2.80 7.37
C VAL A 57 6.04 -1.71 8.08
N TYR A 58 5.07 -2.12 8.89
CA TYR A 58 4.38 -1.23 9.81
C TYR A 58 5.11 -1.20 11.14
N HIS A 59 5.49 -0.03 11.62
CA HIS A 59 6.14 0.10 12.91
C HIS A 59 5.45 1.10 13.83
N CYS A 60 5.43 0.77 15.12
CA CYS A 60 4.96 1.65 16.17
C CYS A 60 5.96 2.80 16.41
N THR A 61 5.50 4.05 16.42
CA THR A 61 6.34 5.21 16.78
C THR A 61 6.86 5.11 18.23
N ASN A 62 6.08 4.50 19.14
CA ASN A 62 6.50 4.32 20.54
C ASN A 62 7.65 3.33 20.73
N LEU A 63 7.96 2.51 19.72
CA LEU A 63 9.11 1.59 19.78
C LEU A 63 10.45 2.34 19.64
N ARG A 64 10.41 3.60 19.20
CA ARG A 64 11.59 4.49 19.04
C ARG A 64 12.72 3.91 18.18
N LEU A 65 12.43 2.95 17.29
CA LEU A 65 13.42 2.38 16.34
C LEU A 65 14.10 3.47 15.50
N PHE A 66 13.35 4.49 15.09
CA PHE A 66 13.83 5.56 14.21
C PHE A 66 13.79 6.94 14.88
N HIS A 67 14.29 7.03 16.13
CA HIS A 67 14.08 8.22 16.98
C HIS A 67 14.57 9.57 16.38
N ASN A 68 15.42 9.59 15.36
CA ASN A 68 15.97 10.83 14.76
C ASN A 68 15.69 10.97 13.26
N GLY A 69 14.59 10.42 12.73
CA GLY A 69 14.33 10.44 11.29
C GLY A 69 15.19 9.45 10.48
N ASN A 70 15.85 8.53 11.19
CA ASN A 70 16.69 7.47 10.60
C ASN A 70 15.91 6.52 9.67
N GLN A 71 14.58 6.57 9.68
CA GLN A 71 13.72 5.78 8.79
C GLN A 71 14.08 5.97 7.31
N LYS A 72 14.34 7.21 6.87
CA LYS A 72 14.73 7.48 5.48
C LYS A 72 16.09 6.90 5.13
N LYS A 73 17.05 6.97 6.07
CA LYS A 73 18.37 6.36 5.91
C LYS A 73 18.25 4.84 5.79
N PHE A 74 17.50 4.22 6.70
CA PHE A 74 17.27 2.78 6.70
C PHE A 74 16.61 2.31 5.39
N ALA A 75 15.59 3.01 4.89
CA ALA A 75 14.91 2.68 3.65
C ALA A 75 15.80 2.84 2.40
N ARG A 76 16.76 3.77 2.40
CA ARG A 76 17.74 3.90 1.31
C ARG A 76 18.75 2.76 1.28
N GLU A 77 19.16 2.28 2.45
CA GLU A 77 20.13 1.19 2.58
C GLU A 77 19.54 -0.18 2.19
N ARG A 78 18.21 -0.35 2.22
CA ARG A 78 17.53 -1.60 1.83
C ARG A 78 16.49 -1.35 0.72
N PRO A 79 16.88 -1.37 -0.56
CA PRO A 79 15.93 -1.22 -1.66
C PRO A 79 14.90 -2.35 -1.64
N GLY A 80 13.62 -2.02 -1.87
CA GLY A 80 12.51 -2.98 -1.82
C GLY A 80 11.74 -3.00 -0.49
N ILE A 81 12.32 -2.44 0.57
CA ILE A 81 11.64 -2.32 1.88
C ILE A 81 11.01 -0.94 2.02
N ASN A 82 9.71 -0.91 2.25
CA ASN A 82 8.99 0.32 2.57
C ASN A 82 8.55 0.31 4.03
N ILE A 83 8.89 1.36 4.77
CA ILE A 83 8.59 1.47 6.19
C ILE A 83 7.49 2.51 6.38
N VAL A 84 6.42 2.11 7.07
CA VAL A 84 5.26 2.94 7.38
C VAL A 84 5.17 3.14 8.89
N ALA A 85 5.26 4.39 9.31
CA ALA A 85 5.11 4.76 10.72
C ALA A 85 3.64 4.84 11.10
N VAL A 86 3.27 4.18 12.18
CA VAL A 86 1.94 4.29 12.81
C VAL A 86 2.11 4.70 14.28
N PRO A 87 1.20 5.52 14.84
CA PRO A 87 1.32 5.99 16.22
C PRO A 87 1.35 4.82 17.23
N CYS A 88 0.63 3.73 16.93
CA CYS A 88 0.67 2.50 17.68
C CYS A 88 0.43 1.31 16.74
N SER A 89 1.05 0.16 17.02
CA SER A 89 0.73 -1.10 16.31
C SER A 89 -0.74 -1.47 16.45
N GLY A 90 -1.37 -1.11 17.57
CA GLY A 90 -2.80 -1.31 17.81
C GLY A 90 -3.72 -0.47 16.92
N LYS A 91 -3.20 0.45 16.09
CA LYS A 91 -4.00 1.12 15.05
C LYS A 91 -3.98 0.34 13.73
N VAL A 92 -3.07 -0.61 13.57
CA VAL A 92 -3.06 -1.50 12.41
C VAL A 92 -4.25 -2.42 12.50
N GLU A 93 -5.03 -2.44 11.43
CA GLU A 93 -6.23 -3.24 11.25
C GLU A 93 -6.03 -4.19 10.07
N ALA A 94 -6.78 -5.30 10.05
CA ALA A 94 -6.68 -6.29 8.98
C ALA A 94 -6.87 -5.67 7.58
N HIS A 95 -7.74 -4.66 7.47
CA HIS A 95 -7.98 -3.96 6.20
C HIS A 95 -6.72 -3.26 5.66
N HIS A 96 -5.85 -2.72 6.53
CA HIS A 96 -4.59 -2.09 6.11
C HIS A 96 -3.61 -3.13 5.54
N LEU A 97 -3.54 -4.31 6.17
CA LEU A 97 -2.67 -5.41 5.74
C LEU A 97 -3.10 -5.95 4.38
N LEU A 98 -4.39 -6.25 4.23
CA LEU A 98 -4.97 -6.76 2.99
C LEU A 98 -4.84 -5.74 1.84
N LYS A 99 -5.10 -4.45 2.11
CA LYS A 99 -4.90 -3.38 1.11
C LYS A 99 -3.45 -3.31 0.62
N THR A 100 -2.50 -3.53 1.52
CA THR A 100 -1.08 -3.48 1.19
C THR A 100 -0.66 -4.65 0.32
N LEU A 101 -1.15 -5.85 0.65
CA LEU A 101 -0.96 -7.03 -0.19
C LEU A 101 -1.60 -6.83 -1.58
N ALA A 102 -2.84 -6.35 -1.64
CA ALA A 102 -3.54 -6.02 -2.88
C ALA A 102 -2.82 -4.94 -3.72
N SER A 103 -2.03 -4.08 -3.10
CA SER A 103 -1.21 -3.07 -3.79
C SER A 103 0.08 -3.64 -4.40
N GLY A 104 0.24 -4.97 -4.42
CA GLY A 104 1.40 -5.67 -4.97
C GLY A 104 2.59 -5.73 -4.02
N ALA A 105 2.36 -5.70 -2.70
CA ALA A 105 3.41 -6.08 -1.75
C ALA A 105 3.54 -7.60 -1.72
N GLN A 106 4.76 -8.12 -1.66
CA GLN A 106 4.99 -9.57 -1.60
C GLN A 106 4.79 -10.12 -0.18
N GLY A 107 5.06 -9.27 0.82
CA GLY A 107 4.85 -9.58 2.23
C GLY A 107 4.68 -8.31 3.05
N VAL A 108 3.99 -8.46 4.18
CA VAL A 108 3.73 -7.38 5.13
C VAL A 108 4.19 -7.81 6.51
N MET A 109 4.99 -6.96 7.13
CA MET A 109 5.51 -7.18 8.48
C MET A 109 4.96 -6.11 9.42
N VAL A 110 4.51 -6.53 10.60
CA VAL A 110 4.04 -5.64 11.67
C VAL A 110 4.97 -5.75 12.85
N LEU A 111 5.59 -4.63 13.20
CA LEU A 111 6.47 -4.48 14.35
C LEU A 111 5.68 -3.91 15.52
N ALA A 112 5.67 -4.64 16.62
CA ALA A 112 5.06 -4.21 17.86
C ALA A 112 6.06 -4.18 19.00
N CYS A 113 5.75 -3.38 20.02
CA CYS A 113 6.47 -3.44 21.28
C CYS A 113 6.18 -4.80 21.95
N GLY A 114 7.06 -5.25 22.85
CA GLY A 114 6.76 -6.41 23.70
C GLY A 114 5.45 -6.23 24.45
N GLU A 115 4.73 -7.32 24.72
CA GLU A 115 3.38 -7.27 25.32
C GLU A 115 3.34 -6.44 26.61
N LYS A 116 4.30 -6.67 27.51
CA LYS A 116 4.42 -5.93 28.79
C LYS A 116 5.05 -4.53 28.65
N ALA A 117 5.73 -4.26 27.54
CA ALA A 117 6.40 -2.98 27.26
C ALA A 117 5.53 -2.03 26.44
N CYS A 118 4.28 -2.41 26.14
CA CYS A 118 3.38 -1.58 25.34
C CYS A 118 2.93 -0.35 26.13
N ARG A 119 3.15 0.85 25.57
CA ARG A 119 2.70 2.11 26.17
C ARG A 119 1.20 2.16 26.44
N TYR A 120 0.41 1.48 25.60
CA TYR A 120 -1.05 1.44 25.69
C TYR A 120 -1.57 0.11 26.25
N LEU A 121 -0.70 -0.67 26.91
CA LEU A 121 -0.97 -1.98 27.53
C LEU A 121 -1.44 -3.07 26.55
N GLU A 122 -2.56 -2.88 25.89
CA GLU A 122 -3.20 -3.88 25.03
C GLU A 122 -2.92 -3.68 23.53
N GLY A 123 -2.32 -2.56 23.14
CA GLY A 123 -2.13 -2.21 21.72
C GLY A 123 -1.39 -3.29 20.92
N SER A 124 -0.35 -3.87 21.52
CA SER A 124 0.44 -4.95 20.93
C SER A 124 -0.36 -6.25 20.81
N MET A 125 -1.04 -6.66 21.89
CA MET A 125 -1.90 -7.84 21.92
C MET A 125 -3.05 -7.75 20.90
N ARG A 126 -3.69 -6.59 20.78
CA ARG A 126 -4.75 -6.34 19.78
C ARG A 126 -4.21 -6.45 18.36
N SER A 127 -3.01 -5.93 18.09
CA SER A 127 -2.40 -6.04 16.76
C SER A 127 -2.07 -7.49 16.38
N LYS A 128 -1.62 -8.32 17.34
CA LYS A 128 -1.37 -9.74 17.12
C LYS A 128 -2.63 -10.48 16.66
N LYS A 129 -3.73 -10.34 17.41
CA LYS A 129 -5.04 -10.94 17.07
C LYS A 129 -5.54 -10.51 15.68
N ARG A 130 -5.30 -9.25 15.30
CA ARG A 130 -5.70 -8.74 13.98
C ARG A 130 -4.86 -9.27 12.83
N VAL A 131 -3.57 -9.49 13.07
CA VAL A 131 -2.70 -10.14 12.07
C VAL A 131 -3.11 -11.61 11.90
N GLU A 132 -3.38 -12.32 13.00
CA GLU A 132 -3.89 -13.70 12.98
C GLU A 132 -5.22 -13.77 12.20
N TYR A 133 -6.17 -12.89 12.50
CA TYR A 133 -7.42 -12.80 11.74
C TYR A 133 -7.17 -12.52 10.24
N ALA A 134 -6.24 -11.63 9.91
CA ALA A 134 -5.90 -11.36 8.51
C ALA A 134 -5.28 -12.59 7.81
N LYS A 135 -4.52 -13.43 8.53
CA LYS A 135 -4.00 -14.69 8.00
C LYS A 135 -5.09 -15.70 7.71
N GLU A 136 -6.10 -15.81 8.57
CA GLU A 136 -7.26 -16.68 8.31
C GLU A 136 -7.97 -16.30 7.00
N TRP A 137 -8.07 -15.01 6.70
CA TRP A 137 -8.59 -14.55 5.42
C TRP A 137 -7.71 -14.93 4.24
N LEU A 138 -6.37 -14.89 4.38
CA LEU A 138 -5.48 -15.34 3.32
C LEU A 138 -5.66 -16.84 3.02
N VAL A 139 -5.80 -17.67 4.06
CA VAL A 139 -6.08 -19.10 3.90
C VAL A 139 -7.37 -19.34 3.12
N LYS A 140 -8.44 -18.59 3.44
CA LYS A 140 -9.72 -18.67 2.71
C LYS A 140 -9.61 -18.25 1.24
N LEU A 141 -8.66 -17.37 0.92
CA LEU A 141 -8.39 -16.90 -0.45
C LEU A 141 -7.40 -17.82 -1.19
N GLY A 142 -6.88 -18.88 -0.57
CA GLY A 142 -5.86 -19.74 -1.16
C GLY A 142 -4.49 -19.06 -1.28
N ILE A 143 -4.24 -18.02 -0.49
CA ILE A 143 -2.96 -17.30 -0.44
C ILE A 143 -2.18 -17.76 0.80
N GLU A 144 -0.86 -17.82 0.69
CA GLU A 144 0.00 -18.24 1.79
C GLU A 144 -0.10 -17.26 2.99
N PRO A 145 -0.46 -17.74 4.20
CA PRO A 145 -0.59 -16.88 5.38
C PRO A 145 0.77 -16.37 5.89
N GLU A 146 1.86 -17.01 5.48
CA GLU A 146 3.25 -16.67 5.83
C GLU A 146 3.68 -15.32 5.23
N ARG A 147 2.93 -14.79 4.26
CA ARG A 147 3.11 -13.42 3.74
C ARG A 147 2.86 -12.33 4.79
N PHE A 148 2.16 -12.65 5.87
CA PHE A 148 1.99 -11.75 7.00
C PHE A 148 2.86 -12.20 8.19
N ARG A 149 3.66 -11.27 8.71
CA ARG A 149 4.54 -11.52 9.84
C ARG A 149 4.29 -10.51 10.96
N PHE A 150 4.19 -11.00 12.18
CA PHE A 150 4.08 -10.18 13.38
C PHE A 150 5.26 -10.49 14.29
N ILE A 151 6.01 -9.46 14.67
CA ILE A 151 7.21 -9.61 15.49
C ILE A 151 7.19 -8.58 16.63
N HIS A 152 7.61 -9.04 17.80
CA HIS A 152 7.99 -8.16 18.90
C HIS A 152 9.47 -7.84 18.79
N VAL A 153 9.80 -6.55 18.74
CA VAL A 153 11.18 -6.07 18.76
C VAL A 153 11.38 -5.28 20.04
N PRO A 154 12.53 -5.39 20.73
CA PRO A 154 12.87 -4.50 21.83
C PRO A 154 13.04 -3.05 21.32
N PRO A 155 12.85 -2.05 22.19
CA PRO A 155 13.00 -0.65 21.80
C PRO A 155 14.44 -0.35 21.35
N MET A 156 14.57 0.50 20.31
CA MET A 156 15.86 0.94 19.74
C MET A 156 16.76 -0.14 19.13
N ASP A 157 16.29 -1.39 19.02
CA ASP A 157 17.09 -2.47 18.43
C ASP A 157 16.86 -2.58 16.93
N ILE A 158 17.75 -1.95 16.16
CA ILE A 158 17.75 -2.01 14.69
C ILE A 158 18.35 -3.33 14.21
N THR A 159 19.28 -3.93 14.96
CA THR A 159 19.95 -5.17 14.58
C THR A 159 18.99 -6.35 14.57
N ALA A 160 18.10 -6.44 15.57
CA ALA A 160 17.04 -7.45 15.60
C ALA A 160 16.06 -7.28 14.44
N LEU A 161 15.75 -6.04 14.05
CA LEU A 161 14.91 -5.77 12.89
C LEU A 161 15.58 -6.23 11.58
N ASP A 162 16.88 -5.95 11.40
CA ASP A 162 17.62 -6.35 10.21
C ASP A 162 17.68 -7.88 10.06
N SER A 163 17.93 -8.60 11.15
CA SER A 163 17.93 -10.08 11.14
C SER A 163 16.55 -10.62 10.75
N ALA A 164 15.49 -10.11 11.40
CA ALA A 164 14.12 -10.51 11.11
C ALA A 164 13.70 -10.22 9.66
N LEU A 165 14.17 -9.10 9.09
CA LEU A 165 13.92 -8.76 7.69
C LEU A 165 14.61 -9.72 6.72
N LYS A 166 15.85 -10.14 7.01
CA LYS A 166 16.58 -11.10 6.19
C LYS A 166 15.90 -12.47 6.19
N GLU A 167 15.51 -12.96 7.37
CA GLU A 167 14.74 -14.20 7.53
C GLU A 167 13.43 -14.13 6.75
N PHE A 168 12.69 -13.03 6.92
CA PHE A 168 11.43 -12.85 6.22
C PHE A 168 11.60 -12.74 4.71
N ALA A 169 12.65 -12.06 4.23
CA ALA A 169 12.95 -11.97 2.80
C ALA A 169 13.30 -13.34 2.20
N ALA A 170 14.06 -14.17 2.92
CA ALA A 170 14.41 -15.53 2.48
C ALA A 170 13.16 -16.42 2.37
N GLU A 171 12.24 -16.33 3.33
CA GLU A 171 10.97 -17.04 3.25
C GLU A 171 10.11 -16.55 2.08
N LEU A 172 10.01 -15.23 1.85
CA LEU A 172 9.23 -14.71 0.74
C LEU A 172 9.75 -15.12 -0.64
N GLN A 173 11.03 -15.46 -0.76
CA GLN A 173 11.62 -15.96 -2.00
C GLN A 173 11.10 -17.36 -2.36
N SER A 174 10.71 -18.20 -1.38
CA SER A 174 10.21 -19.56 -1.65
C SER A 174 8.80 -19.56 -2.25
N PHE A 175 7.94 -18.62 -1.86
CA PHE A 175 6.55 -18.52 -2.33
C PHE A 175 6.39 -17.82 -3.69
N GLY A 176 7.47 -17.30 -4.26
CA GLY A 176 7.42 -16.52 -5.50
C GLY A 176 6.69 -15.17 -5.38
N ASN A 177 6.55 -14.48 -6.51
CA ASN A 177 5.90 -13.18 -6.58
C ASN A 177 4.38 -13.35 -6.56
N THR A 178 3.71 -12.70 -5.61
CA THR A 178 2.24 -12.62 -5.63
C THR A 178 1.82 -11.73 -6.81
N PRO A 179 0.90 -12.17 -7.68
CA PRO A 179 0.31 -11.26 -8.65
C PRO A 179 -0.45 -10.16 -7.89
N PRO A 180 -0.32 -8.88 -8.30
CA PRO A 180 -1.21 -7.85 -7.80
C PRO A 180 -2.63 -8.29 -8.12
N ILE A 181 -3.48 -8.49 -7.11
CA ILE A 181 -4.91 -8.74 -7.33
C ILE A 181 -5.41 -7.52 -8.10
N ALA A 182 -5.67 -7.72 -9.39
CA ALA A 182 -6.00 -6.65 -10.30
C ALA A 182 -7.22 -5.89 -9.76
N LYS A 183 -7.13 -4.56 -9.76
CA LYS A 183 -8.24 -3.69 -9.35
C LYS A 183 -9.36 -3.82 -10.37
N ASN A 184 -10.24 -4.80 -10.20
CA ASN A 184 -11.58 -4.66 -10.76
C ASN A 184 -12.38 -3.82 -9.78
N GLN A 185 -12.53 -2.55 -10.15
CA GLN A 185 -13.57 -1.67 -9.64
C GLN A 185 -14.90 -2.41 -9.80
N THR A 186 -15.43 -2.94 -8.70
CA THR A 186 -16.87 -3.16 -8.63
C THR A 186 -17.41 -1.99 -7.84
N GLU A 187 -18.04 -1.10 -8.59
CA GLU A 187 -18.90 -0.02 -8.12
C GLU A 187 -19.68 -0.48 -6.88
N LEU A 188 -19.35 0.06 -5.70
CA LEU A 188 -20.39 0.23 -4.70
C LEU A 188 -21.33 1.25 -5.31
N THR A 189 -22.43 0.76 -5.85
CA THR A 189 -23.59 1.55 -6.22
C THR A 189 -23.88 2.49 -5.06
N THR A 190 -23.62 3.77 -5.28
CA THR A 190 -24.23 4.84 -4.50
C THR A 190 -25.72 4.57 -4.54
N ASN A 191 -26.32 4.24 -3.40
CA ASN A 191 -27.75 4.32 -3.24
C ASN A 191 -28.06 5.77 -2.78
N PRO A 192 -28.48 6.68 -3.67
CA PRO A 192 -29.04 7.95 -3.24
C PRO A 192 -30.39 7.66 -2.59
N ARG A 193 -30.48 7.89 -1.29
CA ARG A 193 -31.76 8.05 -0.61
C ARG A 193 -32.15 9.52 -0.64
#